data_AF-A0A1V5CYW5-F1
#
_entry.id   AF-A0A1V5CYW5-F1
#
_cell.length_a   1.000
_cell.length_b   1.000
_cell.length_c   1.000
_cell.angle_alpha   90.00
_cell.angle_beta   90.00
_cell.angle_gamma   90.00
#
_symmetry.space_group_name_H-M   'P 1'
#
loop_
_entity.id
_entity.type
_entity.pdbx_description
1 polymer ?
#
loop_
_entity_poly.entity_id
_entity_poly.type
_entity_poly.pdbx_seq_one_letter_code
_entity_poly.pdbx_strand_id
1 'polypeptide(L)'
;MEYIPLYTPEQARRHDVRPGITGLAQVKGRNAITWEERFDLDVYYVDHRSFLLDIKILVDTVFKVVRREGISAEGFATMPKFTGSKPGKE
;
A
#
# COMPACT_ATOMS: atom_id res chain seq x y z
N MET A 1 6.94 14.82 2.61
CA MET A 1 6.25 15.79 1.73
C MET A 1 6.62 15.66 0.26
N GLU A 2 7.76 15.04 -0.08
CA GLU A 2 8.24 14.93 -1.46
C GLU A 2 7.26 14.30 -2.46
N TYR A 3 6.38 13.39 -2.02
CA TYR A 3 5.42 12.70 -2.89
C TYR A 3 4.07 13.40 -3.05
N ILE A 4 3.73 14.35 -2.18
CA ILE A 4 2.46 15.08 -2.23
C ILE A 4 2.20 15.72 -3.61
N PRO A 5 3.18 16.40 -4.25
CA PRO A 5 2.94 17.00 -5.58
C PRO A 5 2.86 15.97 -6.72
N LEU A 6 3.16 14.69 -6.45
CA LEU A 6 3.17 13.62 -7.45
C LEU A 6 1.87 12.80 -7.46
N TYR A 7 0.98 13.03 -6.49
CA TYR A 7 -0.26 12.27 -6.37
C TYR A 7 -1.34 12.78 -7.32
N THR A 8 -2.08 11.85 -7.90
CA THR A 8 -3.39 12.15 -8.47
C THR A 8 -4.40 12.46 -7.35
N PRO A 9 -5.54 13.11 -7.66
CA PRO A 9 -6.60 13.31 -6.66
C PRO A 9 -7.04 12.01 -6.00
N GLU A 10 -7.10 10.91 -6.76
CA GLU A 10 -7.48 9.59 -6.24
C GLU A 10 -6.43 9.03 -5.27
N GLN A 11 -5.15 9.08 -5.64
CA GLN A 11 -4.06 8.61 -4.78
C GLN A 11 -3.98 9.39 -3.47
N ALA A 12 -4.31 10.68 -3.50
CA ALA A 12 -4.31 11.54 -2.31
C ALA A 12 -5.35 11.11 -1.28
N ARG A 13 -6.44 10.44 -1.68
CA ARG A 13 -7.51 9.94 -0.80
C ARG A 13 -7.01 8.95 0.25
N ARG A 14 -5.85 8.31 0.03
CA ARG A 14 -5.19 7.49 1.07
C ARG A 14 -4.99 8.22 2.40
N HIS A 15 -4.97 9.56 2.37
CA HIS A 15 -4.81 10.42 3.54
C HIS A 15 -6.13 10.78 4.23
N ASP A 16 -7.28 10.35 3.71
CA ASP A 16 -8.60 10.50 4.34
C ASP A 16 -8.71 9.67 5.63
N VAL A 17 -7.80 8.71 5.81
CA VAL A 17 -7.62 7.94 7.03
C VAL A 17 -6.22 8.15 7.61
N ARG A 18 -6.11 8.00 8.93
CA ARG A 18 -4.81 8.09 9.61
C ARG A 18 -3.91 6.94 9.15
N PRO A 19 -2.62 7.21 8.87
CA PRO A 19 -1.68 6.17 8.51
C PRO A 19 -1.52 5.16 9.66
N GLY A 20 -1.49 3.87 9.31
CA GLY A 20 -1.32 2.75 10.23
C GLY A 20 0.06 2.10 10.16
N ILE A 21 0.39 1.29 11.17
CA ILE A 21 1.61 0.47 11.18
C ILE A 21 1.54 -0.65 10.12
N THR A 22 0.33 -1.21 9.91
CA THR A 22 0.03 -2.19 8.87
C THR A 22 -1.21 -1.75 8.09
N GLY A 23 -1.46 -2.39 6.95
CA GLY A 23 -2.53 -2.06 6.03
C GLY A 23 -2.65 -3.09 4.91
N LEU A 24 -3.64 -2.89 4.04
CA LEU A 24 -3.97 -3.86 2.98
C LEU A 24 -2.79 -4.05 2.00
N ALA A 25 -2.10 -2.98 1.62
CA ALA A 25 -0.90 -3.05 0.79
C ALA A 25 0.24 -3.85 1.45
N GLN A 26 0.42 -3.69 2.77
CA GLN A 26 1.43 -4.38 3.55
C GLN A 26 1.16 -5.88 3.70
N VAL A 27 -0.09 -6.34 3.66
CA VAL A 27 -0.41 -7.76 3.74
C VAL A 27 -0.53 -8.43 2.38
N LYS A 28 -0.88 -7.69 1.32
CA LYS A 28 -0.99 -8.27 -0.03
C LYS A 28 0.33 -8.41 -0.77
N GLY A 29 1.30 -7.50 -0.58
CA GLY A 29 2.53 -7.55 -1.37
C GLY A 29 3.78 -6.89 -0.79
N ARG A 30 3.65 -5.96 0.16
CA ARG A 30 4.79 -5.23 0.75
C ARG A 30 5.67 -4.57 -0.31
N ASN A 31 6.91 -5.02 -0.44
CA ASN A 31 7.89 -4.49 -1.38
C ASN A 31 7.74 -5.12 -2.78
N ALA A 32 7.01 -6.22 -2.92
CA ALA A 32 6.85 -6.93 -4.17
C ALA A 32 5.76 -6.33 -5.09
N ILE A 33 4.95 -5.38 -4.60
CA ILE A 33 3.94 -4.68 -5.39
C ILE A 33 4.45 -3.32 -5.86
N THR A 34 3.93 -2.87 -6.99
CA THR A 34 4.20 -1.56 -7.56
C THR A 34 3.58 -0.44 -6.72
N TRP A 35 3.99 0.81 -7.00
CA TRP A 35 3.39 1.98 -6.37
C TRP A 35 1.89 2.09 -6.67
N GLU A 36 1.47 1.82 -7.90
CA GLU A 36 0.07 1.90 -8.29
C GLU A 36 -0.80 0.89 -7.55
N GLU A 37 -0.38 -0.37 -7.53
CA GLU A 37 -1.08 -1.40 -6.75
C GLU A 37 -1.15 -1.05 -5.26
N ARG A 38 -0.10 -0.41 -4.72
CA ARG A 38 -0.12 0.06 -3.34
C ARG A 38 -1.16 1.16 -3.13
N PHE A 39 -1.22 2.15 -4.03
CA PHE A 39 -2.23 3.21 -3.93
C PHE A 39 -3.64 2.65 -4.09
N ASP A 40 -3.87 1.76 -5.06
CA ASP A 40 -5.17 1.13 -5.28
C ASP A 40 -5.66 0.40 -4.02
N LEU A 41 -4.76 -0.32 -3.34
CA LEU A 41 -5.09 -1.01 -2.09
C LEU A 41 -5.33 -0.06 -0.91
N ASP A 42 -4.59 1.05 -0.84
CA ASP A 42 -4.79 2.05 0.21
C ASP A 42 -6.12 2.79 0.02
N VAL A 43 -6.46 3.17 -1.21
CA VAL A 43 -7.74 3.78 -1.60
C VAL A 43 -8.88 2.80 -1.39
N TYR A 44 -8.73 1.54 -1.81
CA TYR A 44 -9.72 0.50 -1.56
C TYR A 44 -10.02 0.34 -0.07
N TYR A 45 -8.98 0.40 0.78
CA TYR A 45 -9.17 0.36 2.23
C TYR A 45 -9.93 1.57 2.75
N VAL A 46 -9.66 2.78 2.25
CA VAL A 46 -10.43 3.99 2.60
C VAL A 46 -11.92 3.78 2.31
N ASP A 47 -12.24 3.20 1.15
CA ASP A 47 -13.61 2.98 0.70
C ASP A 47 -14.35 1.83 1.42
N HIS A 48 -13.63 0.77 1.80
CA HIS A 48 -14.22 -0.48 2.29
C HIS A 48 -13.87 -0.80 3.74
N ARG A 49 -13.36 0.19 4.50
CA ARG A 49 -12.97 0.00 5.89
C ARG A 49 -14.13 -0.58 6.72
N SER A 50 -13.84 -1.66 7.42
CA SER A 50 -14.79 -2.33 8.31
C SER A 50 -14.02 -3.07 9.39
N PHE A 51 -14.65 -3.28 10.53
CA PHE A 51 -14.03 -3.99 11.65
C PHE A 51 -13.54 -5.41 11.26
N LEU A 52 -14.29 -6.11 10.42
CA LEU A 52 -13.90 -7.44 9.94
C LEU A 52 -12.68 -7.38 9.00
N LEU A 53 -12.60 -6.34 8.16
CA LEU A 53 -11.42 -6.11 7.31
C LEU A 53 -10.18 -5.83 8.17
N ASP A 54 -10.32 -5.05 9.23
CA ASP A 54 -9.21 -4.73 10.15
C ASP A 54 -8.70 -6.00 10.85
N ILE A 55 -9.59 -6.85 11.37
CA ILE A 55 -9.21 -8.14 11.95
C ILE A 55 -8.46 -9.00 10.93
N LYS A 56 -8.95 -9.06 9.70
CA LYS A 56 -8.28 -9.80 8.62
C LYS A 56 -6.87 -9.28 8.38
N ILE A 57 -6.70 -7.96 8.27
CA ILE A 57 -5.38 -7.33 8.07
C ILE A 57 -4.44 -7.67 9.24
N LEU A 58 -4.93 -7.65 10.49
CA LEU A 58 -4.12 -8.00 11.66
C LEU A 58 -3.66 -9.47 11.61
N VAL A 59 -4.57 -10.40 11.31
CA VAL A 59 -4.26 -11.83 11.19
C VAL A 59 -3.24 -12.08 10.08
N ASP A 60 -3.48 -11.52 8.88
CA ASP A 60 -2.56 -11.65 7.74
C ASP A 60 -1.19 -11.03 8.05
N THR A 61 -1.16 -9.93 8.82
CA THR A 61 0.10 -9.31 9.27
C THR A 61 0.93 -10.28 10.11
N VAL A 62 0.31 -10.97 11.07
CA VAL A 62 1.01 -11.97 11.91
C VAL A 62 1.60 -13.07 11.04
N PHE A 63 0.82 -13.63 10.11
CA PHE A 63 1.31 -14.67 9.20
C PHE A 63 2.49 -14.19 8.34
N LYS A 64 2.39 -13.00 7.76
CA LYS A 64 3.47 -12.42 6.94
C LYS A 64 4.75 -12.17 7.73
N VAL A 65 4.64 -11.75 8.99
CA VAL A 65 5.81 -11.55 9.88
C VAL A 65 6.47 -12.89 10.21
N VAL A 66 5.69 -13.89 10.61
CA VAL A 66 6.23 -15.22 11.00
C VAL A 66 6.90 -15.91 9.81
N ARG A 67 6.28 -15.86 8.63
CA ARG A 67 6.81 -16.51 7.42
C ARG A 67 7.89 -15.73 6.69
N ARG A 68 8.14 -14.48 7.09
CA ARG A 68 9.08 -13.58 6.41
C ARG A 68 8.80 -13.49 4.90
N GLU A 69 7.54 -13.44 4.51
CA GLU A 69 7.14 -13.34 3.10
C GLU A 69 7.20 -11.88 2.62
N GLY A 70 7.66 -11.67 1.38
CA GLY A 70 7.61 -10.37 0.69
C GLY A 70 8.53 -9.29 1.27
N ILE A 71 9.62 -9.67 1.96
CA ILE A 71 10.59 -8.73 2.55
C ILE A 71 11.47 -8.05 1.49
N SER A 72 11.77 -8.73 0.39
CA SER A 72 12.60 -8.22 -0.71
C SER A 72 11.82 -8.19 -2.02
N ALA A 73 12.05 -7.14 -2.81
CA ALA A 73 11.59 -7.05 -4.20
C ALA A 73 12.72 -7.56 -5.12
N GLU A 74 12.39 -8.06 -6.32
CA GLU A 74 13.41 -8.40 -7.31
C GLU A 74 14.26 -7.16 -7.64
N GLY A 75 15.57 -7.24 -7.36
CA GLY A 75 16.54 -6.18 -7.67
C GLY A 75 16.62 -5.00 -6.69
N PHE A 76 15.76 -4.91 -5.66
CA PHE A 76 15.80 -3.82 -4.68
C PHE A 76 15.53 -4.28 -3.23
N ALA A 77 16.34 -3.79 -2.29
CA ALA A 77 16.15 -4.02 -0.86
C ALA A 77 14.88 -3.34 -0.31
N THR A 78 14.44 -2.25 -0.95
CA THR A 78 13.24 -1.47 -0.60
C THR A 78 12.53 -1.03 -1.88
N MET A 79 11.25 -0.62 -1.80
CA MET A 79 10.59 -0.04 -2.97
C MET A 79 11.39 1.16 -3.54
N PRO A 80 11.49 1.28 -4.87
CA PRO A 80 12.13 2.42 -5.52
C PRO A 80 11.37 3.72 -5.21
N LYS A 81 12.02 4.87 -5.37
CA LYS A 81 11.41 6.18 -5.16
C LYS A 81 10.21 6.38 -6.10
N PHE A 82 9.11 6.90 -5.57
CA PHE A 82 7.95 7.26 -6.40
C PHE A 82 8.26 8.53 -7.20
N THR A 83 8.03 8.50 -8.51
CA THR A 83 8.30 9.60 -9.44
C THR A 83 7.03 10.14 -10.12
N GLY A 84 5.84 9.81 -9.58
CA GLY A 84 4.55 10.09 -10.21
C GLY A 84 4.09 8.97 -11.14
N SER A 85 2.78 8.92 -11.38
CA SER A 85 2.18 8.00 -12.35
C SER A 85 2.40 8.51 -13.77
N LYS A 86 2.68 7.60 -14.71
CA LYS A 86 2.82 7.97 -16.13
C LYS A 86 1.49 8.55 -16.65
N PRO A 87 1.50 9.62 -17.45
CA PRO A 87 0.30 10.09 -18.12
C PRO A 87 -0.12 9.05 -19.16
N GLY A 88 -1.19 8.30 -18.87
CA GLY A 88 -1.74 7.31 -19.80
C GLY A 88 -2.19 6.04 -19.11
N LYS A 89 -3.36 6.12 -18.48
CA LYS A 89 -4.47 5.16 -18.53
C LYS A 89 -5.55 5.70 -17.61
N GLU A 90 -6.34 6.63 -18.17
CA GLU A 90 -7.76 6.75 -17.83
C GLU A 90 -8.48 5.46 -18.23
#